data_AF-A0A8H9L8R2-F1
#
_entry.id   AF-A0A8H9L8R2-F1
#
_cell.length_a   1.000
_cell.length_b   1.000
_cell.length_c   1.000
_cell.angle_alpha   90.00
_cell.angle_beta   90.00
_cell.angle_gamma   90.00
#
_symmetry.space_group_name_H-M   'P 1'
#
loop_
_entity.id
_entity.type
_entity.pdbx_description
1 polymer ?
#
loop_
_entity_poly.entity_id
_entity_poly.type
_entity_poly.pdbx_seq_one_letter_code
_entity_poly.pdbx_strand_id
1 'polypeptide(L)'
;MLPLARALSIGRTPDNGLPLRDPTVAIRHAEIGAEGGALLLTHLAGGEHVTFVNGHRLAPNQPRRLDSGDEIQIGPFTLAFLTDTQPAGPPPPPVGRVREQGDLAARPARAPLPTFPPETPPRGTLALYTEYLPPFFQESEFLSRYLKIFEAIWEPLQRRQDSVDMIFDPRVAPPRVLAWMAAWLGVPLDPHWPEARQRAWLREAVTLYRWRGTRYGLSRALETVYGLSPVLREDSAQPHTLTVRLLDPPDGDDTASREAVTAFIHAHTPAHTRVEVEWVSAPATQPDATQPDATRPAPPAPPEPARPRSSDSITAQPDAGTA
;
A
#
# COMPACT_ATOMS: atom_id res chain seq x y z
N MET A 1 9.08 -40.99 -26.26
CA MET A 1 7.77 -40.68 -25.66
C MET A 1 8.01 -40.46 -24.17
N LEU A 2 8.20 -39.22 -23.71
CA LEU A 2 8.36 -38.90 -22.28
C LEU A 2 6.97 -38.66 -21.67
N PRO A 3 6.52 -39.42 -20.66
CA PRO A 3 5.37 -39.03 -19.86
C PRO A 3 5.83 -37.98 -18.83
N LEU A 4 5.47 -36.71 -19.02
CA LEU A 4 5.58 -35.72 -17.95
C LEU A 4 4.46 -35.99 -16.92
N ALA A 5 4.70 -36.90 -15.98
CA ALA A 5 3.91 -36.96 -14.77
C ALA A 5 4.19 -35.70 -13.94
N ARG A 6 3.15 -34.92 -13.64
CA ARG A 6 3.23 -33.67 -12.88
C ARG A 6 3.63 -33.99 -11.44
N ALA A 7 4.93 -33.88 -11.11
CA ALA A 7 5.40 -34.01 -9.74
C ALA A 7 4.87 -32.87 -8.86
N LEU A 8 4.47 -33.17 -7.63
CA LEU A 8 4.03 -32.18 -6.65
C LEU A 8 5.26 -31.59 -5.95
N SER A 9 5.54 -30.30 -6.16
CA SER A 9 6.61 -29.59 -5.45
C SER A 9 6.16 -29.07 -4.09
N ILE A 10 7.03 -29.15 -3.09
CA ILE A 10 6.84 -28.68 -1.71
C ILE A 10 7.94 -27.67 -1.40
N GLY A 11 7.61 -26.50 -0.85
CA GLY A 11 8.61 -25.47 -0.52
C GLY A 11 8.04 -24.18 0.05
N ARG A 12 8.90 -23.21 0.35
CA ARG A 12 8.57 -21.98 1.09
C ARG A 12 7.74 -20.98 0.29
N THR A 13 7.94 -20.91 -1.02
CA THR A 13 7.28 -19.93 -1.89
C THR A 13 5.93 -20.44 -2.40
N PRO A 14 4.99 -19.54 -2.74
CA PRO A 14 3.68 -19.91 -3.27
C PRO A 14 3.72 -20.59 -4.65
N ASP A 15 4.87 -20.62 -5.33
CA ASP A 15 5.05 -21.31 -6.62
C ASP A 15 5.10 -22.84 -6.49
N ASN A 16 5.17 -23.36 -5.26
CA ASN A 16 5.12 -24.80 -4.98
C ASN A 16 3.67 -25.30 -4.93
N GLY A 17 3.46 -26.55 -5.34
CA GLY A 17 2.14 -27.19 -5.22
C GLY A 17 1.68 -27.34 -3.77
N LEU A 18 2.62 -27.44 -2.82
CA LEU A 18 2.36 -27.34 -1.38
C LEU A 18 3.28 -26.27 -0.74
N PRO A 19 2.78 -25.04 -0.53
CA PRO A 19 3.57 -23.97 0.08
C PRO A 19 3.59 -24.07 1.61
N LEU A 20 4.78 -24.25 2.19
CA LEU A 20 5.04 -24.30 3.64
C LEU A 20 5.84 -23.06 4.06
N ARG A 21 5.14 -22.02 4.53
CA ARG A 21 5.72 -20.70 4.77
C ARG A 21 6.46 -20.62 6.10
N ASP A 22 7.70 -21.07 6.11
CA ASP A 22 8.60 -20.93 7.26
C ASP A 22 10.06 -20.74 6.81
N PRO A 23 10.88 -19.92 7.49
CA PRO A 23 12.29 -19.73 7.15
C PRO A 23 13.11 -21.00 7.09
N THR A 24 12.77 -22.01 7.90
CA THR A 24 13.44 -23.33 7.92
C THR A 24 13.11 -24.19 6.69
N VAL A 25 12.12 -23.79 5.89
CA VAL A 25 11.77 -24.47 4.64
C VAL A 25 12.48 -23.81 3.46
N ALA A 26 13.03 -24.61 2.55
CA ALA A 26 13.72 -24.12 1.36
C ALA A 26 12.71 -23.63 0.31
N ILE A 27 13.14 -22.75 -0.61
CA ILE A 27 12.28 -22.25 -1.71
C ILE A 27 11.65 -23.40 -2.49
N ARG A 28 12.45 -24.43 -2.80
CA ARG A 28 12.00 -25.75 -3.26
C ARG A 28 12.64 -26.78 -2.35
N HIS A 29 11.86 -27.44 -1.51
CA HIS A 29 12.38 -28.27 -0.41
C HIS A 29 12.28 -29.77 -0.68
N ALA A 30 11.17 -30.22 -1.27
CA ALA A 30 10.96 -31.61 -1.62
C ALA A 30 10.02 -31.72 -2.82
N GLU A 31 9.97 -32.90 -3.43
CA GLU A 31 9.03 -33.22 -4.50
C GLU A 31 8.45 -34.62 -4.30
N ILE A 32 7.19 -34.80 -4.69
CA ILE A 32 6.53 -36.10 -4.75
C ILE A 32 6.25 -36.44 -6.20
N GLY A 33 6.86 -37.51 -6.68
CA GLY A 33 6.68 -38.06 -8.03
C GLY A 33 5.97 -39.42 -8.01
N ALA A 34 5.38 -39.81 -9.14
CA ALA A 34 4.81 -41.15 -9.33
C ALA A 34 5.72 -41.95 -10.28
N GLU A 35 6.25 -43.07 -9.83
CA GLU A 35 7.11 -43.96 -10.63
C GLU A 35 6.73 -45.42 -10.38
N GLY A 36 6.50 -46.19 -11.45
CA GLY A 36 6.17 -47.62 -11.33
C GLY A 36 4.90 -47.94 -10.52
N GLY A 37 3.97 -46.99 -10.39
CA GLY A 37 2.75 -47.13 -9.57
C GLY A 37 2.94 -46.83 -8.08
N ALA A 38 4.14 -46.45 -7.66
CA ALA A 38 4.42 -45.97 -6.30
C ALA A 38 4.60 -44.44 -6.29
N LEU A 39 4.23 -43.81 -5.17
CA LEU A 39 4.53 -42.40 -4.91
C LEU A 39 5.86 -42.32 -4.16
N LEU A 40 6.76 -41.47 -4.64
CA LEU A 40 8.10 -41.29 -4.07
C LEU A 40 8.31 -39.85 -3.66
N LEU A 41 8.74 -39.65 -2.42
CA LEU A 41 9.20 -38.38 -1.88
C LEU A 41 10.71 -38.26 -2.08
N THR A 42 11.14 -37.15 -2.66
CA THR A 42 12.55 -36.80 -2.82
C THR A 42 12.81 -35.46 -2.14
N HIS A 43 13.73 -35.44 -1.18
CA HIS A 43 14.21 -34.20 -0.57
C HIS A 43 15.19 -33.53 -1.53
N LEU A 44 14.99 -32.25 -1.87
CA LEU A 44 15.85 -31.55 -2.82
C LEU A 44 17.07 -30.94 -2.12
N ALA A 45 18.25 -31.06 -2.74
CA ALA A 45 19.44 -30.37 -2.27
C ALA A 45 19.30 -28.84 -2.49
N GLY A 46 19.28 -28.05 -1.42
CA GLY A 46 19.16 -26.59 -1.53
C GLY A 46 18.78 -25.82 -0.26
N GLY A 47 18.53 -26.48 0.87
CA GLY A 47 18.30 -25.84 2.17
C GLY A 47 19.07 -26.51 3.30
N GLU A 48 19.25 -25.81 4.43
CA GLU A 48 19.95 -26.34 5.62
C GLU A 48 19.16 -27.42 6.37
N HIS A 49 17.83 -27.35 6.31
CA HIS A 49 16.95 -28.27 7.01
C HIS A 49 16.56 -29.46 6.13
N VAL A 50 16.40 -30.61 6.77
CA VAL A 50 16.19 -31.90 6.09
C VAL A 50 14.77 -32.40 6.35
N THR A 51 14.23 -33.14 5.40
CA THR A 51 12.94 -33.83 5.52
C THR A 51 13.09 -35.14 6.31
N PHE A 52 12.13 -35.45 7.18
CA PHE A 52 12.02 -36.74 7.86
C PHE A 52 10.74 -37.45 7.42
N VAL A 53 10.77 -38.78 7.34
CA VAL A 53 9.57 -39.60 7.16
C VAL A 53 9.54 -40.68 8.24
N ASN A 54 8.48 -40.69 9.05
CA ASN A 54 8.32 -41.49 10.26
C ASN A 54 9.53 -41.37 11.21
N GLY A 55 10.01 -40.13 11.43
CA GLY A 55 11.19 -39.85 12.25
C GLY A 55 12.55 -40.19 11.61
N HIS A 56 12.58 -40.81 10.42
CA HIS A 56 13.83 -41.14 9.72
C HIS A 56 14.21 -40.04 8.71
N ARG A 57 15.44 -39.52 8.83
CA ARG A 57 16.00 -38.49 7.96
C ARG A 57 16.16 -38.98 6.52
N LEU A 58 15.70 -38.19 5.56
CA LEU A 58 15.90 -38.42 4.14
C LEU A 58 17.24 -37.86 3.65
N ALA A 59 17.98 -38.61 2.83
CA ALA A 59 19.14 -38.05 2.15
C ALA A 59 18.70 -37.15 0.98
N PRO A 60 19.47 -36.10 0.65
CA PRO A 60 19.18 -35.26 -0.51
C PRO A 60 19.19 -36.06 -1.81
N ASN A 61 18.24 -35.76 -2.68
CA ASN A 61 18.02 -36.36 -4.00
C ASN A 61 17.85 -37.88 -3.99
N GLN A 62 17.52 -38.48 -2.83
CA GLN A 62 17.22 -39.90 -2.71
C GLN A 62 15.71 -40.10 -2.65
N PRO A 63 15.09 -40.77 -3.64
CA PRO A 63 13.67 -41.08 -3.61
C PRO A 63 13.36 -42.10 -2.51
N ARG A 64 12.34 -41.81 -1.69
CA ARG A 64 11.76 -42.74 -0.74
C ARG A 64 10.31 -42.96 -1.06
N ARG A 65 9.92 -44.22 -1.18
CA ARG A 65 8.52 -44.61 -1.34
C ARG A 65 7.70 -44.14 -0.12
N LEU A 66 6.55 -43.55 -0.41
CA LEU A 66 5.53 -43.19 0.58
C LEU A 66 4.42 -44.25 0.57
N ASP A 67 4.05 -44.72 1.75
CA ASP A 67 2.89 -45.57 1.97
C ASP A 67 1.83 -44.82 2.79
N SER A 68 0.55 -45.14 2.56
CA SER A 68 -0.55 -44.46 3.26
C SER A 68 -0.42 -44.60 4.78
N GLY A 69 -0.52 -43.49 5.50
CA GLY A 69 -0.28 -43.37 6.93
C GLY A 69 1.09 -42.78 7.29
N ASP A 70 1.99 -42.61 6.32
CA ASP A 70 3.32 -42.05 6.58
C ASP A 70 3.26 -40.59 7.09
N GLU A 71 4.07 -40.30 8.11
CA GLU A 71 4.25 -38.96 8.66
C GLU A 71 5.50 -38.31 8.06
N ILE A 72 5.35 -37.16 7.42
CA ILE A 72 6.41 -36.39 6.78
C ILE A 72 6.65 -35.11 7.59
N GLN A 73 7.86 -34.92 8.09
CA GLN A 73 8.24 -33.72 8.84
C GLN A 73 9.16 -32.83 8.01
N ILE A 74 8.78 -31.56 7.88
CA ILE A 74 9.53 -30.51 7.17
C ILE A 74 9.50 -29.23 8.01
N GLY A 75 10.64 -28.88 8.62
CA GLY A 75 10.72 -27.73 9.53
C GLY A 75 9.74 -27.90 10.71
N PRO A 76 8.89 -26.90 11.02
CA PRO A 76 7.87 -27.00 12.06
C PRO A 76 6.60 -27.78 11.63
N PHE A 77 6.52 -28.24 10.39
CA PHE A 77 5.33 -28.88 9.85
C PHE A 77 5.44 -30.40 9.91
N THR A 78 4.38 -31.05 10.38
CA THR A 78 4.17 -32.50 10.34
C THR A 78 2.96 -32.78 9.46
N LEU A 79 3.15 -33.55 8.39
CA LEU A 79 2.15 -33.85 7.37
C LEU A 79 1.88 -35.35 7.34
N ALA A 80 0.62 -35.77 7.36
CA ALA A 80 0.25 -37.16 7.13
C ALA A 80 -0.01 -37.40 5.64
N PHE A 81 0.60 -38.44 5.09
CA PHE A 81 0.36 -38.91 3.73
C PHE A 81 -0.74 -39.97 3.76
N LEU A 82 -1.87 -39.72 3.09
CA LEU A 82 -3.00 -40.65 3.02
C LEU A 82 -3.30 -40.94 1.55
N THR A 83 -3.33 -42.22 1.18
CA THR A 83 -3.83 -42.66 -0.13
C THR A 83 -5.24 -43.20 0.07
N ASP A 84 -6.24 -42.42 -0.31
CA ASP A 84 -7.60 -42.93 -0.38
C ASP A 84 -7.69 -43.84 -1.62
N THR A 85 -7.72 -45.15 -1.40
CA THR A 85 -7.95 -46.11 -2.49
C THR A 85 -9.46 -46.20 -2.72
N GLN A 86 -10.08 -45.09 -3.11
CA GLN A 86 -11.42 -45.13 -3.66
C GLN A 86 -11.29 -45.69 -5.09
N PRO A 87 -11.97 -46.80 -5.47
CA PRO A 87 -12.08 -47.15 -6.87
C PRO A 87 -12.68 -45.93 -7.57
N ALA A 88 -11.97 -45.40 -8.56
CA ALA A 88 -12.42 -44.26 -9.33
C ALA A 88 -13.72 -44.63 -10.04
N GLY A 89 -14.86 -44.36 -9.38
CA GLY A 89 -16.07 -44.01 -10.10
C GLY A 89 -15.74 -42.89 -11.08
N PRO A 90 -16.49 -42.75 -12.20
CA PRO A 90 -16.22 -41.72 -13.19
C PRO A 90 -15.93 -40.41 -12.44
N PRO A 91 -14.79 -39.74 -12.74
CA PRO A 91 -14.35 -38.59 -11.96
C PRO A 91 -15.57 -37.69 -11.80
N PRO A 92 -15.95 -37.30 -10.55
CA PRO A 92 -16.99 -36.30 -10.41
C PRO A 92 -16.56 -35.15 -11.35
N PRO A 93 -17.47 -34.64 -12.20
CA PRO A 93 -17.13 -33.54 -13.11
C PRO A 93 -16.41 -32.49 -12.26
N PRO A 94 -15.31 -31.88 -12.73
CA PRO A 94 -14.48 -31.01 -11.90
C PRO A 94 -15.38 -29.97 -11.28
N VAL A 95 -15.81 -30.20 -10.04
CA VAL A 95 -16.61 -29.23 -9.31
C VAL A 95 -15.57 -28.23 -8.93
N GLY A 96 -15.52 -27.18 -9.73
CA GLY A 96 -14.62 -26.08 -9.61
C GLY A 96 -14.41 -25.73 -8.15
N ARG A 97 -13.22 -26.02 -7.59
CA ARG A 97 -12.83 -25.42 -6.33
C ARG A 97 -12.75 -23.93 -6.57
N VAL A 98 -13.76 -23.24 -6.06
CA VAL A 98 -13.85 -21.79 -6.07
C VAL A 98 -13.00 -21.25 -4.94
N ARG A 99 -12.01 -20.43 -5.26
CA ARG A 99 -11.18 -19.74 -4.27
C ARG A 99 -11.50 -18.25 -4.26
N GLU A 100 -12.25 -17.81 -3.26
CA GLU A 100 -12.53 -16.39 -2.98
C GLU A 100 -11.48 -15.81 -2.01
N GLN A 101 -11.07 -14.57 -2.23
CA GLN A 101 -10.15 -13.83 -1.36
C GLN A 101 -10.56 -12.36 -1.28
N GLY A 102 -10.63 -11.81 -0.06
CA GLY A 102 -10.93 -10.41 0.22
C GLY A 102 -12.34 -10.20 0.72
N ASP A 103 -12.63 -8.96 1.13
CA ASP A 103 -13.96 -8.48 1.54
C ASP A 103 -14.28 -7.20 0.76
N LEU A 104 -15.55 -7.01 0.40
CA LEU A 104 -16.01 -5.84 -0.33
C LEU A 104 -16.02 -4.60 0.59
N ALA A 105 -15.24 -3.58 0.24
CA ALA A 105 -15.24 -2.30 0.96
C ALA A 105 -14.90 -1.13 0.02
N ALA A 106 -15.43 0.06 0.34
CA ALA A 106 -15.09 1.32 -0.31
C ALA A 106 -14.62 2.34 0.74
N ARG A 107 -13.47 2.97 0.52
CA ARG A 107 -12.93 4.03 1.38
C ARG A 107 -12.80 5.35 0.59
N PRO A 108 -13.34 6.47 1.09
CA PRO A 108 -13.18 7.76 0.45
C PRO A 108 -11.72 8.21 0.47
N ALA A 109 -11.32 9.05 -0.50
CA ALA A 109 -10.00 9.66 -0.49
C ALA A 109 -9.85 10.56 0.74
N ARG A 110 -8.79 10.35 1.53
CA ARG A 110 -8.48 11.24 2.66
C ARG A 110 -7.96 12.57 2.11
N ALA A 111 -8.42 13.71 2.62
CA ALA A 111 -7.91 15.01 2.19
C ALA A 111 -6.36 15.10 2.36
N PRO A 112 -5.65 15.72 1.41
CA PRO A 112 -4.20 15.91 1.54
C PRO A 112 -3.87 16.79 2.75
N LEU A 113 -2.68 16.59 3.33
CA LEU A 113 -2.18 17.48 4.37
C LEU A 113 -1.91 18.87 3.77
N PRO A 114 -2.19 19.97 4.50
CA PRO A 114 -1.89 21.30 4.01
C PRO A 114 -0.39 21.45 3.79
N THR A 115 0.01 21.83 2.58
CA THR A 115 1.38 22.28 2.30
C THR A 115 1.53 23.71 2.78
N PHE A 116 2.28 23.92 3.87
CA PHE A 116 2.62 25.26 4.31
C PHE A 116 3.67 25.87 3.36
N PRO A 117 3.50 27.13 2.91
CA PRO A 117 4.57 27.82 2.21
C PRO A 117 5.80 27.94 3.14
N PRO A 118 7.01 27.96 2.58
CA PRO A 118 8.21 28.15 3.38
C PRO A 118 8.13 29.46 4.16
N GLU A 119 8.47 29.43 5.44
CA GLU A 119 8.50 30.63 6.28
C GLU A 119 9.44 31.67 5.65
N THR A 120 8.89 32.87 5.41
CA THR A 120 9.67 33.98 4.87
C THR A 120 10.36 34.69 6.05
N PRO A 121 11.68 34.93 6.00
CA PRO A 121 12.35 35.62 7.09
C PRO A 121 11.76 37.04 7.28
N PRO A 122 11.52 37.48 8.53
CA PRO A 122 10.93 38.78 8.81
C PRO A 122 11.78 39.92 8.24
N ARG A 123 11.12 40.86 7.56
CA ARG A 123 11.77 41.97 6.83
C ARG A 123 12.40 43.04 7.74
N GLY A 124 12.08 43.04 9.03
CA GLY A 124 12.51 44.07 9.99
C GLY A 124 13.76 43.72 10.81
N THR A 125 14.35 42.54 10.62
CA THR A 125 15.46 42.05 11.46
C THR A 125 16.81 42.33 10.81
N LEU A 126 17.86 42.48 11.64
CA LEU A 126 19.26 42.48 11.20
C LEU A 126 19.57 41.25 10.33
N ALA A 127 20.63 41.32 9.51
CA ALA A 127 21.04 40.18 8.69
C ALA A 127 21.60 39.05 9.55
N LEU A 128 21.11 37.82 9.33
CA LEU A 128 21.61 36.56 9.89
C LEU A 128 23.11 36.39 9.60
N TYR A 129 23.56 36.83 8.42
CA TYR A 129 24.96 36.70 8.00
C TYR A 129 25.93 37.45 8.91
N THR A 130 25.44 38.44 9.66
CA THR A 130 26.23 39.18 10.62
C THR A 130 26.70 38.29 11.77
N GLU A 131 25.90 37.28 12.18
CA GLU A 131 26.24 36.34 13.26
C GLU A 131 27.48 35.50 12.94
N TYR A 132 27.77 35.31 11.65
CA TYR A 132 28.93 34.56 11.16
C TYR A 132 30.20 35.42 11.01
N LEU A 133 30.11 36.73 11.25
CA LEU A 133 31.25 37.64 11.20
C LEU A 133 31.87 37.83 12.59
N PRO A 134 33.15 38.24 12.68
CA PRO A 134 33.76 38.61 13.96
C PRO A 134 32.98 39.71 14.71
N PRO A 135 33.04 39.75 16.06
CA PRO A 135 32.19 40.62 16.88
C PRO A 135 32.23 42.12 16.53
N PHE A 136 33.41 42.62 16.15
CA PHE A 136 33.61 44.02 15.76
C PHE A 136 32.84 44.45 14.50
N PHE A 137 32.44 43.51 13.65
CA PHE A 137 31.59 43.79 12.48
C PHE A 137 30.10 43.63 12.79
N GLN A 138 29.73 43.06 13.94
CA GLN A 138 28.34 42.77 14.29
C GLN A 138 27.53 44.01 14.70
N GLU A 139 28.22 45.03 15.20
CA GLU A 139 27.61 46.27 15.69
C GLU A 139 27.25 47.26 14.56
N SER A 140 27.73 47.02 13.33
CA SER A 140 27.53 47.94 12.21
C SER A 140 26.16 47.78 11.56
N GLU A 141 25.27 48.75 11.77
CA GLU A 141 23.93 48.79 11.14
C GLU A 141 24.03 48.82 9.61
N PHE A 142 24.96 49.62 9.05
CA PHE A 142 25.16 49.72 7.61
C PHE A 142 25.55 48.37 7.00
N LEU A 143 26.54 47.68 7.59
CA LEU A 143 27.00 46.39 7.10
C LEU A 143 25.88 45.35 7.17
N SER A 144 25.13 45.32 8.27
CA SER A 144 23.96 44.45 8.43
C SER A 144 22.92 44.70 7.32
N ARG A 145 22.56 45.95 7.04
CA ARG A 145 21.62 46.30 5.97
C ARG A 145 22.16 45.98 4.57
N TYR A 146 23.45 46.14 4.34
CA TYR A 146 24.11 45.76 3.09
C TYR A 146 24.09 44.24 2.88
N LEU A 147 24.48 43.46 3.89
CA LEU A 147 24.44 42.00 3.85
C LEU A 147 23.01 41.46 3.72
N LYS A 148 22.01 42.19 4.23
CA LYS A 148 20.60 41.83 4.07
C LYS A 148 20.17 41.72 2.60
N ILE A 149 20.79 42.48 1.70
CA ILE A 149 20.54 42.39 0.25
C ILE A 149 20.96 41.01 -0.27
N PHE A 150 22.16 40.56 0.11
CA PHE A 150 22.69 39.26 -0.29
C PHE A 150 21.91 38.13 0.38
N GLU A 151 21.62 38.25 1.67
CA GLU A 151 20.77 37.30 2.40
C GLU A 151 19.42 37.15 1.71
N ALA A 152 18.72 38.25 1.38
CA ALA A 152 17.43 38.21 0.72
C ALA A 152 17.45 37.50 -0.65
N ILE A 153 18.59 37.48 -1.33
CA ILE A 153 18.76 36.79 -2.62
C ILE A 153 19.19 35.33 -2.42
N TRP A 154 20.13 35.06 -1.52
CA TRP A 154 20.77 33.75 -1.34
C TRP A 154 20.00 32.81 -0.41
N GLU A 155 19.43 33.30 0.69
CA GLU A 155 18.69 32.49 1.66
C GLU A 155 17.55 31.67 1.01
N PRO A 156 16.73 32.24 0.11
CA PRO A 156 15.70 31.45 -0.57
C PRO A 156 16.28 30.35 -1.47
N LEU A 157 17.47 30.58 -2.07
CA LEU A 157 18.13 29.60 -2.91
C LEU A 157 18.74 28.47 -2.08
N GLN A 158 19.37 28.79 -0.95
CA GLN A 158 19.94 27.81 -0.05
C GLN A 158 18.85 26.95 0.60
N ARG A 159 17.76 27.54 1.09
CA ARG A 159 16.60 26.78 1.57
C ARG A 159 16.02 25.86 0.51
N ARG A 160 15.98 26.30 -0.76
CA ARG A 160 15.56 25.43 -1.85
C ARG A 160 16.49 24.23 -1.99
N GLN A 161 17.80 24.42 -1.85
CA GLN A 161 18.80 23.35 -1.90
C GLN A 161 18.66 22.39 -0.71
N ASP A 162 18.52 22.94 0.51
CA ASP A 162 18.39 22.18 1.76
C ASP A 162 17.09 21.36 1.82
N SER A 163 16.06 21.74 1.05
CA SER A 163 14.77 21.06 0.98
C SER A 163 14.53 20.34 -0.36
N VAL A 164 15.57 20.06 -1.14
CA VAL A 164 15.44 19.35 -2.44
C VAL A 164 14.82 17.96 -2.26
N ASP A 165 15.16 17.27 -1.19
CA ASP A 165 14.61 15.97 -0.81
C ASP A 165 13.07 15.99 -0.68
N MET A 166 12.49 17.08 -0.18
CA MET A 166 11.03 17.23 -0.09
C MET A 166 10.34 17.29 -1.45
N ILE A 167 11.05 17.70 -2.51
CA ILE A 167 10.49 17.70 -3.88
C ILE A 167 10.29 16.26 -4.38
N PHE A 168 11.08 15.30 -3.88
CA PHE A 168 11.03 13.90 -4.28
C PHE A 168 10.19 13.01 -3.36
N ASP A 169 9.70 13.50 -2.21
CA ASP A 169 8.73 12.77 -1.39
C ASP A 169 7.30 13.05 -1.88
N PRO A 170 6.56 12.05 -2.41
CA PRO A 170 5.18 12.21 -2.88
C PRO A 170 4.21 12.76 -1.83
N ARG A 171 4.52 12.73 -0.53
CA ARG A 171 3.65 13.24 0.53
C ARG A 171 3.64 14.75 0.61
N VAL A 172 4.76 15.40 0.30
CA VAL A 172 4.98 16.84 0.50
C VAL A 172 5.33 17.58 -0.78
N ALA A 173 5.70 16.86 -1.84
CA ALA A 173 6.02 17.43 -3.14
C ALA A 173 4.85 18.29 -3.67
N PRO A 174 5.12 19.40 -4.39
CA PRO A 174 4.05 20.17 -5.01
C PRO A 174 3.24 19.32 -6.02
N PRO A 175 1.92 19.54 -6.18
CA PRO A 175 1.07 18.70 -7.05
C PRO A 175 1.59 18.58 -8.49
N ARG A 176 2.12 19.68 -9.04
CA ARG A 176 2.73 19.73 -10.39
C ARG A 176 3.91 18.75 -10.59
N VAL A 177 4.61 18.40 -9.51
CA VAL A 177 5.79 17.52 -9.55
C VAL A 177 5.37 16.05 -9.59
N LEU A 178 4.18 15.72 -9.09
CA LEU A 178 3.68 14.33 -9.04
C LEU A 178 3.59 13.70 -10.43
N ALA A 179 3.05 14.43 -11.42
CA ALA A 179 2.96 13.95 -12.80
C ALA A 179 4.35 13.74 -13.44
N TRP A 180 5.30 14.63 -13.15
CA TRP A 180 6.68 14.48 -13.60
C TRP A 180 7.37 13.25 -12.95
N MET A 181 7.19 13.05 -11.64
CA MET A 181 7.70 11.87 -10.94
C MET A 181 7.10 10.58 -11.50
N ALA A 182 5.79 10.57 -11.76
CA ALA A 182 5.10 9.43 -12.35
C ALA A 182 5.69 9.05 -13.71
N ALA A 183 5.96 10.04 -14.57
CA ALA A 183 6.58 9.82 -15.87
C ALA A 183 7.98 9.21 -15.75
N TRP A 184 8.80 9.68 -14.80
CA TRP A 184 10.12 9.11 -14.53
C TRP A 184 10.06 7.67 -14.01
N LEU A 185 9.08 7.35 -13.18
CA LEU A 185 8.87 6.01 -12.63
C LEU A 185 8.15 5.06 -13.60
N GLY A 186 7.68 5.56 -14.75
CA GLY A 186 6.86 4.79 -15.69
C GLY A 186 5.50 4.39 -15.11
N VAL A 187 4.99 5.15 -14.14
CA VAL A 187 3.76 4.87 -13.41
C VAL A 187 2.59 5.64 -14.03
N PRO A 188 1.47 4.99 -14.41
CA PRO A 188 0.30 5.70 -14.91
C PRO A 188 -0.30 6.52 -13.76
N LEU A 189 -0.48 7.81 -13.99
CA LEU A 189 -1.10 8.74 -13.06
C LEU A 189 -2.24 9.45 -13.78
N ASP A 190 -3.48 9.16 -13.37
CA ASP A 190 -4.64 9.82 -13.93
C ASP A 190 -4.88 11.17 -13.25
N PRO A 191 -4.96 12.29 -14.00
CA PRO A 191 -5.26 13.60 -13.45
C PRO A 191 -6.62 13.70 -12.75
N HIS A 192 -7.58 12.83 -13.10
CA HIS A 192 -8.93 12.82 -12.49
C HIS A 192 -8.95 12.20 -11.10
N TRP A 193 -7.87 11.54 -10.66
CA TRP A 193 -7.81 11.01 -9.30
C TRP A 193 -7.64 12.15 -8.29
N PRO A 194 -8.29 12.07 -7.12
CA PRO A 194 -8.03 13.01 -6.03
C PRO A 194 -6.54 13.04 -5.72
N GLU A 195 -5.99 14.23 -5.43
CA GLU A 195 -4.55 14.42 -5.21
C GLU A 195 -3.99 13.45 -4.16
N ALA A 196 -4.75 13.18 -3.10
CA ALA A 196 -4.34 12.23 -2.08
C ALA A 196 -4.15 10.80 -2.60
N ARG A 197 -4.98 10.36 -3.56
CA ARG A 197 -4.84 9.06 -4.22
C ARG A 197 -3.64 9.04 -5.17
N GLN A 198 -3.41 10.13 -5.90
CA GLN A 198 -2.20 10.30 -6.73
C GLN A 198 -0.91 10.14 -5.89
N ARG A 199 -0.85 10.80 -4.73
CA ARG A 199 0.27 10.71 -3.79
C ARG A 199 0.42 9.32 -3.18
N ALA A 200 -0.69 8.71 -2.76
CA ALA A 200 -0.68 7.36 -2.19
C ALA A 200 -0.19 6.33 -3.20
N TRP A 201 -0.65 6.45 -4.45
CA TRP A 201 -0.21 5.60 -5.55
C TRP A 201 1.29 5.72 -5.80
N LEU A 202 1.82 6.94 -5.98
CA LEU A 202 3.26 7.14 -6.18
C LEU A 202 4.13 6.59 -5.05
N ARG A 203 3.65 6.66 -3.81
CA ARG A 203 4.34 6.14 -2.63
C ARG A 203 4.44 4.61 -2.62
N GLU A 204 3.42 3.91 -3.11
CA GLU A 204 3.35 2.44 -3.08
C GLU A 204 3.71 1.79 -4.43
N ALA A 205 3.65 2.53 -5.55
CA ALA A 205 3.74 2.01 -6.91
C ALA A 205 4.99 1.15 -7.16
N VAL A 206 6.17 1.63 -6.73
CA VAL A 206 7.44 0.88 -6.91
C VAL A 206 7.40 -0.47 -6.18
N THR A 207 6.80 -0.51 -4.99
CA THR A 207 6.63 -1.77 -4.24
C THR A 207 5.61 -2.66 -4.93
N LEU A 208 4.48 -2.10 -5.37
CA LEU A 208 3.40 -2.84 -6.03
C LEU A 208 3.79 -3.42 -7.38
N TYR A 209 4.72 -2.80 -8.11
CA TYR A 209 5.28 -3.37 -9.33
C TYR A 209 6.03 -4.69 -9.12
N ARG A 210 6.57 -4.94 -7.92
CA ARG A 210 7.16 -6.24 -7.57
C ARG A 210 6.10 -7.34 -7.42
N TRP A 211 4.84 -6.94 -7.18
CA TRP A 211 3.70 -7.83 -6.98
C TRP A 211 2.73 -7.79 -8.19
N ARG A 212 3.15 -7.22 -9.32
CA ARG A 212 2.32 -7.13 -10.52
C ARG A 212 1.89 -8.52 -10.99
N GLY A 213 0.62 -8.65 -11.38
CA GLY A 213 0.05 -9.93 -11.80
C GLY A 213 -0.30 -10.89 -10.66
N THR A 214 -0.09 -10.50 -9.40
CA THR A 214 -0.55 -11.28 -8.25
C THR A 214 -1.89 -10.76 -7.73
N ARG A 215 -2.67 -11.64 -7.08
CA ARG A 215 -3.91 -11.26 -6.37
C ARG A 215 -3.70 -10.11 -5.40
N TYR A 216 -2.63 -10.18 -4.60
CA TYR A 216 -2.28 -9.15 -3.62
C TYR A 216 -1.99 -7.80 -4.29
N GLY A 217 -1.17 -7.80 -5.35
CA GLY A 217 -0.83 -6.57 -6.07
C GLY A 217 -2.05 -5.89 -6.66
N LEU A 218 -2.97 -6.66 -7.26
CA LEU A 218 -4.21 -6.14 -7.83
C LEU A 218 -5.14 -5.57 -6.75
N SER A 219 -5.40 -6.32 -5.67
CA SER A 219 -6.22 -5.83 -4.55
C SER A 219 -5.68 -4.53 -3.97
N ARG A 220 -4.37 -4.50 -3.68
CA ARG A 220 -3.75 -3.33 -3.04
C ARG A 220 -3.68 -2.12 -3.96
N ALA A 221 -3.50 -2.32 -5.26
CA ALA A 221 -3.54 -1.24 -6.24
C ALA A 221 -4.94 -0.62 -6.33
N LEU A 222 -6.00 -1.44 -6.38
CA LEU A 222 -7.40 -0.97 -6.39
C LEU A 222 -7.78 -0.23 -5.11
N GLU A 223 -7.34 -0.74 -3.96
CA GLU A 223 -7.51 -0.06 -2.66
C GLU A 223 -6.85 1.32 -2.63
N THR A 224 -5.66 1.43 -3.21
CA THR A 224 -4.87 2.68 -3.18
C THR A 224 -5.43 3.73 -4.14
N VAL A 225 -5.78 3.31 -5.35
CA VAL A 225 -6.16 4.21 -6.46
C VAL A 225 -7.64 4.56 -6.45
N TYR A 226 -8.52 3.62 -6.08
CA TYR A 226 -9.97 3.83 -6.10
C TYR A 226 -10.60 3.69 -4.73
N GLY A 227 -9.85 3.27 -3.70
CA GLY A 227 -10.43 2.99 -2.38
C GLY A 227 -11.27 1.72 -2.34
N LEU A 228 -11.24 0.90 -3.40
CA LEU A 228 -12.09 -0.29 -3.55
C LEU A 228 -11.31 -1.54 -3.15
N SER A 229 -11.87 -2.33 -2.24
CA SER A 229 -11.36 -3.66 -1.89
C SER A 229 -12.10 -4.71 -2.71
N PRO A 230 -11.44 -5.39 -3.67
CA PRO A 230 -12.08 -6.40 -4.50
C PRO A 230 -12.17 -7.75 -3.78
N VAL A 231 -13.18 -8.54 -4.15
CA VAL A 231 -13.21 -9.98 -3.90
C VAL A 231 -12.75 -10.70 -5.16
N LEU A 232 -11.64 -11.43 -5.05
CA LEU A 232 -11.01 -12.16 -6.15
C LEU A 232 -11.41 -13.62 -6.11
N ARG A 233 -12.14 -14.08 -7.13
CA ARG A 233 -12.62 -15.45 -7.27
C ARG A 233 -11.93 -16.11 -8.45
N GLU A 234 -11.31 -17.26 -8.22
CA GLU A 234 -10.82 -18.14 -9.29
C GLU A 234 -11.53 -19.46 -9.18
N ASP A 235 -11.94 -19.99 -10.32
CA ASP A 235 -12.58 -21.28 -10.42
C ASP A 235 -11.61 -22.26 -11.10
N SER A 236 -11.21 -23.31 -10.39
CA SER A 236 -10.37 -24.38 -10.97
C SER A 236 -11.02 -25.14 -12.13
N ALA A 237 -12.35 -25.09 -12.29
CA ALA A 237 -13.03 -25.63 -13.47
C ALA A 237 -12.79 -24.77 -14.73
N GLN A 238 -12.42 -23.50 -14.56
CA GLN A 238 -12.10 -22.56 -15.64
C GLN A 238 -10.65 -22.06 -15.47
N PRO A 239 -9.64 -22.81 -15.94
CA PRO A 239 -8.26 -22.42 -15.77
C PRO A 239 -7.99 -21.07 -16.44
N HIS A 240 -7.17 -20.25 -15.76
CA HIS A 240 -6.82 -18.89 -16.19
C HIS A 240 -7.97 -17.88 -16.20
N THR A 241 -9.11 -18.17 -15.57
CA THR A 241 -10.19 -17.20 -15.37
C THR A 241 -10.15 -16.61 -13.96
N LEU A 242 -10.14 -15.28 -13.87
CA LEU A 242 -10.21 -14.50 -12.64
C LEU A 242 -11.46 -13.63 -12.67
N THR A 243 -12.38 -13.86 -11.74
CA THR A 243 -13.55 -13.01 -11.52
C THR A 243 -13.22 -12.00 -10.42
N VAL A 244 -13.31 -10.71 -10.75
CA VAL A 244 -13.05 -9.59 -9.84
C VAL A 244 -14.38 -8.95 -9.48
N ARG A 245 -14.83 -9.16 -8.25
CA ARG A 245 -16.06 -8.56 -7.71
C ARG A 245 -15.72 -7.26 -7.00
N LEU A 246 -16.38 -6.17 -7.38
CA LEU A 246 -16.17 -4.83 -6.85
C LEU A 246 -17.49 -4.21 -6.45
N LEU A 247 -17.49 -3.38 -5.40
CA LEU A 247 -18.64 -2.54 -5.11
C LEU A 247 -18.80 -1.51 -6.22
N ASP A 248 -20.04 -1.29 -6.63
CA ASP A 248 -20.35 -0.18 -7.53
C ASP A 248 -19.88 1.11 -6.87
N PRO A 249 -19.01 1.89 -7.52
CA PRO A 249 -18.52 3.12 -6.95
C PRO A 249 -19.73 4.04 -6.80
N PRO A 250 -20.03 4.58 -5.59
CA PRO A 250 -21.16 5.50 -5.46
C PRO A 250 -20.91 6.69 -6.41
N ASP A 251 -21.92 7.05 -7.22
CA ASP A 251 -21.89 8.15 -8.20
C ASP A 251 -21.64 9.52 -7.54
N GLY A 252 -20.45 9.74 -7.00
CA GLY A 252 -19.95 11.01 -6.52
C GLY A 252 -18.87 11.55 -7.44
N ASP A 253 -18.69 12.87 -7.47
CA ASP A 253 -17.72 13.59 -8.32
C ASP A 253 -16.25 13.12 -8.18
N ASP A 254 -15.93 12.35 -7.14
CA ASP A 254 -14.59 11.81 -6.82
C ASP A 254 -14.31 10.39 -7.37
N THR A 255 -15.21 9.88 -8.21
CA THR A 255 -15.32 8.44 -8.46
C THR A 255 -14.99 8.07 -9.91
N ALA A 256 -14.02 7.18 -10.07
CA ALA A 256 -13.57 6.72 -11.37
C ALA A 256 -14.68 5.94 -12.10
N SER A 257 -14.81 6.17 -13.40
CA SER A 257 -15.77 5.45 -14.23
C SER A 257 -15.51 3.93 -14.19
N ARG A 258 -16.56 3.13 -14.35
CA ARG A 258 -16.43 1.66 -14.47
C ARG A 258 -15.43 1.26 -15.56
N GLU A 259 -15.38 2.04 -16.64
CA GLU A 259 -14.42 1.86 -17.73
C GLU A 259 -12.97 2.07 -17.27
N ALA A 260 -12.69 3.15 -16.51
CA ALA A 260 -11.35 3.44 -16.00
C ALA A 260 -10.87 2.35 -15.04
N VAL A 261 -11.73 1.88 -14.14
CA VAL A 261 -11.39 0.78 -13.21
C VAL A 261 -11.16 -0.53 -13.98
N THR A 262 -12.01 -0.84 -14.96
CA THR A 262 -11.87 -2.05 -15.78
C THR A 262 -10.57 -2.03 -16.58
N ALA A 263 -10.27 -0.91 -17.24
CA ALA A 263 -9.01 -0.72 -17.96
C ALA A 263 -7.80 -0.85 -17.03
N PHE A 264 -7.88 -0.30 -15.81
CA PHE A 264 -6.83 -0.42 -14.80
C PHE A 264 -6.59 -1.88 -14.38
N ILE A 265 -7.65 -2.67 -14.17
CA ILE A 265 -7.56 -4.10 -13.85
C ILE A 265 -6.86 -4.86 -14.98
N HIS A 266 -7.28 -4.64 -16.22
CA HIS A 266 -6.66 -5.29 -17.37
C HIS A 266 -5.17 -4.93 -17.52
N ALA A 267 -4.79 -3.69 -17.24
CA ALA A 267 -3.39 -3.26 -17.30
C ALA A 267 -2.49 -3.94 -16.24
N HIS A 268 -3.06 -4.31 -15.08
CA HIS A 268 -2.32 -4.92 -13.96
C HIS A 268 -2.39 -6.46 -13.93
N THR A 269 -3.24 -7.04 -14.78
CA THR A 269 -3.42 -8.50 -14.87
C THR A 269 -2.51 -9.10 -15.96
N PRO A 270 -2.00 -10.34 -15.81
CA PRO A 270 -1.19 -10.99 -16.84
C PRO A 270 -2.01 -11.25 -18.11
N ALA A 271 -1.37 -11.12 -19.29
CA ALA A 271 -2.04 -11.26 -20.59
C ALA A 271 -2.71 -12.62 -20.84
N HIS A 272 -2.28 -13.68 -20.15
CA HIS A 272 -2.84 -15.02 -20.27
C HIS A 272 -4.06 -15.27 -19.37
N THR A 273 -4.42 -14.33 -18.51
CA THR A 273 -5.55 -14.46 -17.58
C THR A 273 -6.77 -13.75 -18.17
N ARG A 274 -7.87 -14.48 -18.32
CA ARG A 274 -9.18 -13.93 -18.66
C ARG A 274 -9.76 -13.29 -17.41
N VAL A 275 -10.11 -12.01 -17.49
CA VAL A 275 -10.69 -11.26 -16.37
C VAL A 275 -12.15 -10.96 -16.65
N GLU A 276 -12.99 -11.25 -15.68
CA GLU A 276 -14.41 -10.87 -15.68
C GLU A 276 -14.65 -9.96 -14.48
N VAL A 277 -15.16 -8.74 -14.73
CA VAL A 277 -15.42 -7.75 -13.69
C VAL A 277 -16.91 -7.75 -13.37
N GLU A 278 -17.24 -8.05 -12.13
CA GLU A 278 -18.61 -8.07 -11.62
C GLU A 278 -18.82 -6.90 -10.65
N TRP A 279 -19.81 -6.06 -10.94
CA TRP A 279 -20.17 -4.94 -10.09
C TRP A 279 -21.32 -5.34 -9.17
N VAL A 280 -21.14 -5.14 -7.87
CA VAL A 280 -22.13 -5.44 -6.84
C VAL A 280 -22.60 -4.12 -6.23
N SER A 281 -23.89 -3.84 -6.31
CA SER A 281 -24.45 -2.70 -5.58
C SER A 281 -24.25 -2.92 -4.08
N ALA A 282 -23.79 -1.89 -3.35
CA ALA A 282 -23.70 -1.98 -1.91
C ALA A 282 -25.08 -2.39 -1.34
N PRO A 283 -25.16 -3.35 -0.39
CA PRO A 283 -26.42 -3.57 0.30
C PRO A 283 -26.83 -2.22 0.89
N ALA A 284 -28.08 -1.81 0.66
CA ALA A 284 -28.61 -0.61 1.26
C ALA A 284 -28.32 -0.69 2.75
N THR A 285 -27.42 0.16 3.25
CA THR A 285 -27.25 0.37 4.67
C THR A 285 -28.61 0.82 5.15
N GLN A 286 -29.41 -0.10 5.71
CA GLN A 286 -30.45 0.30 6.64
C GLN A 286 -29.71 1.16 7.66
N PRO A 287 -30.06 2.44 7.80
CA PRO A 287 -29.45 3.27 8.82
C PRO A 287 -29.69 2.54 10.12
N ASP A 288 -28.61 2.01 10.69
CA ASP A 288 -28.63 1.44 12.02
C ASP A 288 -29.22 2.54 12.90
N ALA A 289 -30.40 2.26 13.45
CA ALA A 289 -31.15 3.18 14.28
C ALA A 289 -30.45 3.29 15.63
N THR A 290 -29.21 3.77 15.63
CA THR A 290 -28.64 4.44 16.79
C THR A 290 -29.27 5.82 16.81
N GLN A 291 -30.45 5.87 17.43
CA GLN A 291 -31.03 7.08 18.00
C GLN A 291 -29.89 7.91 18.61
N PRO A 292 -29.69 9.19 18.21
CA PRO A 292 -28.82 10.06 18.95
C PRO A 292 -29.46 10.24 20.33
N ASP A 293 -28.83 9.68 21.35
CA ASP A 293 -29.16 9.95 22.75
C ASP A 293 -29.02 11.46 22.97
N ALA A 294 -30.15 12.15 22.93
CA ALA A 294 -30.29 13.57 23.16
C ALA A 294 -30.15 13.87 24.65
N THR A 295 -29.02 13.50 25.26
CA THR A 295 -28.59 13.98 26.59
C THR A 295 -27.06 13.88 26.68
N ARG A 296 -26.35 14.69 25.90
CA ARG A 296 -24.96 15.06 26.23
C ARG A 296 -24.81 16.57 26.07
N PRO A 297 -24.55 17.32 27.15
CA PRO A 297 -24.33 18.75 27.03
C PRO A 297 -23.07 19.02 26.21
N ALA A 298 -23.15 20.03 25.33
CA ALA A 298 -22.09 20.44 24.43
C ALA A 298 -20.78 20.76 25.20
N PRO A 299 -19.60 20.43 24.65
CA PRO A 299 -18.34 20.89 25.22
C PRO A 299 -18.24 22.43 25.11
N PRO A 300 -17.67 23.12 26.11
CA PRO A 300 -17.58 24.58 26.12
C PRO A 300 -16.69 25.08 24.96
N ALA A 301 -17.12 26.20 24.36
CA ALA A 301 -16.41 26.88 23.28
C ALA A 301 -14.97 27.28 23.70
N PRO A 302 -14.00 27.25 22.78
CA PRO A 302 -12.65 27.75 23.05
C PRO A 302 -12.69 29.26 23.38
N PRO A 303 -11.84 29.75 24.29
CA PRO A 303 -11.82 31.15 24.68
C PRO A 303 -11.41 32.05 23.51
N GLU A 304 -12.18 33.11 23.29
CA GLU A 304 -11.90 34.21 22.35
C GLU A 304 -10.51 34.82 22.62
N PRO A 305 -9.71 35.16 21.59
CA PRO A 305 -8.47 35.88 21.79
C PRO A 305 -8.77 37.27 22.39
N ALA A 306 -8.11 37.58 23.51
CA ALA A 306 -8.25 38.84 24.23
C ALA A 306 -8.06 40.04 23.28
N ARG A 307 -9.11 40.86 23.16
CA ARG A 307 -9.01 42.19 22.53
C ARG A 307 -7.96 43.02 23.29
N PRO A 308 -7.06 43.73 22.60
CA PRO A 308 -6.14 44.65 23.27
C PRO A 308 -6.96 45.71 24.00
N ARG A 309 -6.68 45.90 25.30
CA ARG A 309 -7.23 46.99 26.09
C ARG A 309 -6.81 48.30 25.42
N SER A 310 -7.80 49.01 24.91
CA SER A 310 -7.67 50.40 24.48
C SER A 310 -7.12 51.23 25.66
N SER A 311 -5.94 51.79 25.45
CA SER A 311 -5.33 52.77 26.33
C SER A 311 -6.31 53.90 26.63
N ASP A 312 -6.42 54.25 27.91
CA ASP A 312 -7.16 55.40 28.39
C ASP A 312 -6.74 56.67 27.65
N SER A 313 -7.65 57.17 26.83
CA SER A 313 -7.64 58.54 26.34
C SER A 313 -8.02 59.44 27.52
N ILE A 314 -7.01 60.05 28.15
CA ILE A 314 -7.20 61.24 28.97
C ILE A 314 -7.84 62.32 28.06
N THR A 315 -9.15 62.50 28.20
CA THR A 315 -9.86 63.66 27.68
C THR A 315 -9.57 64.83 28.61
N ALA A 316 -8.74 65.76 28.13
CA ALA A 316 -8.68 67.10 28.68
C ALA A 316 -10.03 67.80 28.43
N GLN A 317 -10.66 68.21 29.52
CA GLN A 317 -11.89 68.99 29.53
C GLN A 317 -11.52 70.48 29.43
N PRO A 318 -12.16 71.27 28.56
CA PRO A 318 -11.90 72.70 28.45
C PRO A 318 -12.71 73.45 29.51
N ASP A 319 -12.02 74.16 30.42
CA ASP A 319 -12.67 75.15 31.28
C ASP A 319 -12.82 76.47 30.52
N ALA A 320 -14.07 76.91 30.40
CA ALA A 320 -14.46 78.26 30.05
C ALA A 320 -14.50 79.10 31.34
N GLY A 321 -13.97 80.34 31.30
CA GLY A 321 -14.36 81.38 32.25
C GLY A 321 -13.25 82.30 32.75
N THR A 322 -12.94 83.31 31.94
CA THR A 322 -12.80 84.74 32.29
C THR A 322 -12.46 85.14 33.74
N ALA A 323 -11.26 85.69 33.94
CA ALA A 323 -11.00 87.00 34.56
C ALA A 323 -9.52 87.38 34.39
#